data_AF-S8G698-F1
#
_entry.id   AF-S8G698-F1
#
_cell.length_a   1.000
_cell.length_b   1.000
_cell.length_c   1.000
_cell.angle_alpha   90.00
_cell.angle_beta   90.00
_cell.angle_gamma   90.00
#
_symmetry.space_group_name_H-M   'P 1'
#
loop_
_entity.id
_entity.type
_entity.pdbx_description
1 polymer ?
#
loop_
_entity_poly.entity_id
_entity_poly.type
_entity_poly.pdbx_seq_one_letter_code
_entity_poly.pdbx_strand_id
1 'polypeptide(L)'
;CDLCDVAFVSEALLRAHFSNSTRHASCSRCGLGFKDLHTLSKLCFDLQQHYNYSAQHPKCDTCGTGCATAADVVKVSATGPTAHPLAQCELCEKRFQTVDHLRDHYRDSPRHPQCASCKVGF
;
A
#
# COMPACT_ATOMS: atom_id res chain seq x y z
N CYS A 1 -3.74 -6.21 24.11
CA CYS A 1 -4.92 -5.74 23.36
C CYS A 1 -5.57 -4.67 24.19
N ASP A 2 -5.36 -3.42 23.82
CA ASP A 2 -5.68 -2.26 24.64
C ASP A 2 -7.20 -1.97 24.70
N LEU A 3 -8.00 -2.71 23.93
CA LEU A 3 -9.45 -2.61 23.85
C LEU A 3 -10.19 -3.76 24.54
N CYS A 4 -9.50 -4.87 24.77
CA CYS A 4 -10.04 -6.02 25.53
C CYS A 4 -9.30 -6.22 26.86
N ASP A 5 -8.28 -5.41 27.12
CA ASP A 5 -7.38 -5.48 28.28
C ASP A 5 -6.75 -6.87 28.47
N VAL A 6 -6.48 -7.55 27.36
CA VAL A 6 -5.84 -8.87 27.33
C VAL A 6 -4.37 -8.73 26.91
N ALA A 7 -3.46 -9.19 27.76
CA ALA A 7 -2.03 -9.24 27.44
C ALA A 7 -1.70 -10.50 26.62
N PHE A 8 -0.78 -10.35 25.66
CA PHE A 8 -0.30 -11.45 24.83
C PHE A 8 1.22 -11.53 24.94
N VAL A 9 1.74 -12.75 25.03
CA VAL A 9 3.19 -13.01 25.13
C VAL A 9 3.94 -12.80 23.82
N SER A 10 3.22 -12.66 22.69
CA SER A 10 3.82 -12.44 21.37
C SER A 10 2.90 -11.69 20.42
N GLU A 11 3.49 -11.02 19.43
CA GLU A 11 2.76 -10.32 18.37
C GLU A 11 1.93 -11.28 17.49
N ALA A 12 2.40 -12.52 17.28
CA ALA A 12 1.68 -13.54 16.52
C ALA A 12 0.34 -13.91 17.19
N LEU A 13 0.34 -14.07 18.51
CA LEU A 13 -0.87 -14.35 19.28
C LEU A 13 -1.81 -13.14 19.34
N LEU A 14 -1.24 -11.93 19.43
CA LEU A 14 -2.03 -10.70 19.34
C LEU A 14 -2.72 -10.54 17.98
N ARG A 15 -2.03 -10.88 16.87
CA ARG A 15 -2.63 -10.89 15.52
C ARG A 15 -3.73 -11.94 15.40
N ALA A 16 -3.50 -13.15 15.91
CA ALA A 16 -4.51 -14.22 15.94
C ALA A 16 -5.75 -13.84 16.78
N HIS A 17 -5.55 -13.09 17.87
CA HIS A 17 -6.65 -12.53 18.66
C HIS A 17 -7.49 -11.55 17.83
N PHE A 18 -6.86 -10.63 17.11
CA PHE A 18 -7.58 -9.69 16.27
C PHE A 18 -8.33 -10.38 15.10
N SER A 19 -7.77 -11.44 14.51
CA SER A 19 -8.39 -12.14 13.37
C SER A 19 -9.58 -13.03 13.77
N ASN A 20 -9.60 -13.55 15.00
CA ASN A 20 -10.66 -14.46 15.47
C ASN A 20 -11.68 -13.80 16.41
N SER A 21 -11.43 -12.55 16.82
CA SER A 21 -12.33 -11.83 17.71
C SER A 21 -13.46 -11.17 16.93
N THR A 22 -14.70 -11.50 17.29
CA THR A 22 -15.92 -10.82 16.80
C THR A 22 -16.06 -9.38 17.33
N ARG A 23 -15.25 -9.00 18.32
CA ARG A 23 -15.21 -7.64 18.90
C ARG A 23 -14.27 -6.70 18.15
N HIS A 24 -13.45 -7.22 17.25
CA HIS A 24 -12.50 -6.45 16.45
C HIS A 24 -12.91 -6.48 14.98
N ALA A 25 -12.68 -5.37 14.31
CA ALA A 25 -13.01 -5.24 12.90
C ALA A 25 -11.91 -5.95 12.09
N SER A 26 -12.27 -6.88 11.22
CA SER A 26 -11.33 -7.65 10.41
C SER A 26 -11.58 -7.49 8.92
N CYS A 27 -10.53 -7.50 8.12
CA CYS A 27 -10.64 -7.58 6.67
C CYS A 27 -11.21 -8.96 6.30
N SER A 28 -12.39 -9.00 5.68
CA SER A 28 -13.05 -10.25 5.27
C SER A 28 -12.31 -11.03 4.17
N ARG A 29 -11.28 -10.42 3.56
CA ARG A 29 -10.50 -11.02 2.46
C ARG A 29 -9.16 -11.63 2.90
N CYS A 30 -8.46 -11.00 3.85
CA CYS A 30 -7.18 -11.53 4.36
C CYS A 30 -7.23 -11.96 5.83
N GLY A 31 -8.36 -11.77 6.52
CA GLY A 31 -8.53 -12.14 7.93
C GLY A 31 -7.72 -11.27 8.90
N LEU A 32 -7.00 -10.25 8.41
CA LEU A 32 -6.25 -9.35 9.28
C LEU A 32 -7.22 -8.54 10.14
N GLY A 33 -7.12 -8.72 11.46
CA GLY A 33 -7.91 -7.95 12.41
C GLY A 33 -7.22 -6.64 12.81
N PHE A 34 -8.03 -5.63 13.09
CA PHE A 34 -7.58 -4.29 13.43
C PHE A 34 -8.04 -3.92 14.83
N LYS A 35 -7.25 -3.06 15.50
CA LYS A 35 -7.60 -2.53 16.81
C LYS A 35 -8.95 -1.83 16.80
N ASP A 36 -9.19 -0.88 15.91
CA ASP A 36 -10.40 -0.07 15.92
C ASP A 36 -11.00 0.14 14.53
N LEU A 37 -12.33 0.39 14.52
CA LEU A 37 -13.11 0.68 13.32
C LEU A 37 -12.60 1.94 12.59
N HIS A 38 -11.92 2.86 13.26
CA HIS A 38 -11.32 4.03 12.62
C HIS A 38 -10.05 3.64 11.85
N THR A 39 -9.20 2.76 12.37
CA THR A 39 -8.06 2.19 11.65
C THR A 39 -8.53 1.33 10.48
N LEU A 40 -9.58 0.52 10.68
CA LEU A 40 -10.22 -0.22 9.59
C LEU A 40 -10.86 0.75 8.58
N SER A 41 -11.58 1.78 9.01
CA SER A 41 -12.26 2.76 8.13
C SER A 41 -11.26 3.63 7.36
N LYS A 42 -10.14 4.03 7.97
CA LYS A 42 -9.02 4.72 7.30
C LYS A 42 -8.38 3.84 6.23
N LEU A 43 -8.25 2.53 6.48
CA LEU A 43 -7.81 1.56 5.48
C LEU A 43 -8.93 1.11 4.53
N CYS A 44 -10.21 1.28 4.87
CA CYS A 44 -11.36 0.95 4.02
C CYS A 44 -11.73 2.10 3.09
N PHE A 45 -11.50 3.35 3.49
CA PHE A 45 -11.63 4.51 2.60
C PHE A 45 -10.57 4.46 1.51
N ASP A 46 -9.44 3.80 1.77
CA ASP A 46 -8.42 3.50 0.79
C ASP A 46 -8.06 2.01 0.87
N LEU A 47 -9.04 1.15 0.57
CA LEU A 47 -8.87 -0.31 0.45
C LEU A 47 -7.67 -0.67 -0.43
N GLN A 48 -7.35 0.21 -1.38
CA GLN A 48 -6.18 0.09 -2.22
C GLN A 48 -4.87 0.27 -1.46
N GLN A 49 -4.79 1.21 -0.50
CA GLN A 49 -3.63 1.30 0.40
C GLN A 49 -3.47 0.06 1.28
N HIS A 50 -4.57 -0.52 1.78
CA HIS A 50 -4.48 -1.80 2.50
C HIS A 50 -3.80 -2.87 1.66
N TYR A 51 -4.22 -3.03 0.40
CA TYR A 51 -3.64 -4.00 -0.52
C TYR A 51 -2.19 -3.66 -0.88
N ASN A 52 -1.87 -2.37 -1.09
CA ASN A 52 -0.52 -1.92 -1.43
C ASN A 52 0.51 -2.20 -0.32
N TYR A 53 0.15 -2.00 0.95
CA TYR A 53 1.07 -2.16 2.09
C TYR A 53 1.05 -3.54 2.73
N SER A 54 0.00 -4.33 2.53
CA SER A 54 -0.08 -5.68 3.09
C SER A 54 0.77 -6.67 2.29
N ALA A 55 1.67 -7.38 2.98
CA ALA A 55 2.41 -8.50 2.39
C ALA A 55 1.54 -9.74 2.13
N GLN A 56 0.30 -9.77 2.66
CA GLN A 56 -0.63 -10.89 2.47
C GLN A 56 -1.51 -10.74 1.23
N HIS A 57 -1.41 -9.61 0.52
CA HIS A 57 -2.17 -9.39 -0.70
C HIS A 57 -1.27 -9.51 -1.93
N PRO A 58 -1.74 -10.18 -3.00
CA PRO A 58 -0.97 -10.30 -4.22
C PRO A 58 -0.80 -8.92 -4.87
N LYS A 59 0.39 -8.67 -5.39
CA LYS A 59 0.73 -7.43 -6.09
C LYS A 59 0.93 -7.73 -7.57
N CYS A 60 0.62 -6.76 -8.41
CA CYS A 60 1.01 -6.84 -9.82
C CYS A 60 2.50 -6.60 -9.95
N ASP A 61 3.22 -7.49 -10.62
CA ASP A 61 4.67 -7.33 -10.81
C ASP A 61 5.01 -6.13 -11.70
N THR A 62 4.12 -5.78 -12.63
CA THR A 62 4.30 -4.67 -13.57
C THR A 62 4.10 -3.29 -12.93
N CYS A 63 3.09 -3.11 -12.07
CA CYS A 63 2.80 -1.81 -11.44
C CYS A 63 2.98 -1.75 -9.92
N GLY A 64 3.09 -2.89 -9.24
CA GLY A 64 3.16 -3.02 -7.78
C GLY A 64 1.88 -2.64 -7.04
N THR A 65 0.80 -2.39 -7.77
CA THR A 65 -0.53 -2.23 -7.19
C THR A 65 -0.87 -3.53 -6.46
N GLY A 66 -1.13 -3.42 -5.17
CA GLY A 66 -1.69 -4.48 -4.37
C GLY A 66 -3.15 -4.69 -4.74
N CYS A 67 -3.54 -5.95 -4.86
CA CYS A 67 -4.88 -6.33 -5.26
C CYS A 67 -5.51 -7.25 -4.21
N ALA A 68 -6.84 -7.28 -4.19
CA ALA A 68 -7.57 -8.16 -3.29
C ALA A 68 -7.29 -9.64 -3.58
N THR A 69 -7.22 -10.01 -4.87
CA THR A 69 -7.06 -11.40 -5.32
C THR A 69 -6.08 -11.53 -6.48
N ALA A 70 -5.59 -12.75 -6.73
CA ALA A 70 -4.73 -13.03 -7.90
C ALA A 70 -5.47 -12.82 -9.23
N ALA A 71 -6.78 -13.05 -9.29
CA ALA A 71 -7.58 -12.78 -10.48
C ALA A 71 -7.64 -11.27 -10.79
N ASP A 72 -7.66 -10.42 -9.75
CA ASP A 72 -7.60 -8.97 -9.92
C ASP A 72 -6.22 -8.51 -10.39
N VAL A 73 -5.14 -9.19 -9.96
CA VAL A 73 -3.80 -8.98 -10.53
C VAL A 73 -3.77 -9.31 -12.02
N VAL A 74 -4.37 -10.42 -12.44
CA VAL A 74 -4.44 -10.79 -13.87
C VAL A 74 -5.20 -9.73 -14.65
N LYS A 75 -6.33 -9.22 -14.12
CA LYS A 75 -7.08 -8.13 -14.77
C LYS A 75 -6.28 -6.84 -14.88
N VAL A 76 -5.60 -6.43 -13.81
CA VAL A 76 -4.78 -5.20 -13.80
C VAL A 76 -3.56 -5.35 -14.72
N SER A 77 -3.01 -6.56 -14.83
CA SER A 77 -1.91 -6.88 -15.74
C SER A 77 -2.38 -6.95 -17.20
N ALA A 78 -3.64 -7.35 -17.42
CA ALA A 78 -4.27 -7.44 -18.73
C ALA A 78 -4.79 -6.10 -19.26
N THR A 79 -4.97 -5.07 -18.41
CA THR A 79 -5.34 -3.72 -18.85
C THR A 79 -4.26 -3.00 -19.67
N GLY A 80 -3.07 -3.61 -19.80
CA GLY A 80 -2.03 -3.16 -20.71
C GLY A 80 -1.13 -2.05 -20.16
N PRO A 81 -0.06 -1.69 -20.90
CA PRO A 81 0.98 -0.74 -20.44
C PRO A 81 0.45 0.64 -20.05
N THR A 82 -0.67 1.07 -20.65
CA THR A 82 -1.31 2.37 -20.40
C THR A 82 -1.97 2.49 -19.02
N ALA A 83 -2.22 1.37 -18.33
CA ALA A 83 -2.75 1.34 -16.97
C ALA A 83 -1.67 1.10 -15.90
N HIS A 84 -0.42 0.84 -16.31
CA HIS A 84 0.70 0.64 -15.41
C HIS A 84 1.53 1.93 -15.27
N PRO A 85 2.11 2.21 -14.09
CA PRO A 85 3.09 3.26 -13.94
C PRO A 85 4.26 3.02 -14.88
N LEU A 86 4.41 3.91 -15.86
CA LEU A 86 5.47 3.84 -16.87
C LEU A 86 6.85 4.18 -16.28
N ALA A 87 6.89 4.85 -15.13
CA ALA A 87 8.12 5.34 -14.54
C ALA A 87 8.13 5.25 -13.00
N GLN A 88 9.27 4.92 -12.42
CA GLN A 88 9.50 4.83 -10.98
C GLN A 88 10.64 5.76 -10.59
N CYS A 89 10.48 6.46 -9.46
CA CYS A 89 11.56 7.22 -8.86
C CYS A 89 12.55 6.27 -8.19
N GLU A 90 13.82 6.35 -8.54
CA GLU A 90 14.86 5.48 -7.98
C GLU A 90 15.25 5.87 -6.54
N LEU A 91 14.97 7.11 -6.13
CA LEU A 91 15.33 7.60 -4.78
C LEU A 91 14.31 7.25 -3.69
N CYS A 92 13.02 7.21 -4.04
CA CYS A 92 11.94 6.98 -3.08
C CYS A 92 10.91 5.94 -3.51
N GLU A 93 11.21 5.23 -4.61
CA GLU A 93 10.41 4.12 -5.17
C GLU A 93 8.98 4.48 -5.58
N LYS A 94 8.59 5.76 -5.53
CA LYS A 94 7.27 6.24 -5.92
C LYS A 94 7.05 6.06 -7.42
N ARG A 95 5.87 5.59 -7.80
CA ARG A 95 5.52 5.20 -9.17
C ARG A 95 4.56 6.21 -9.82
N PHE A 96 4.77 6.48 -11.11
CA PHE A 96 4.04 7.50 -11.88
C PHE A 96 3.54 6.92 -13.21
N GLN A 97 2.34 7.33 -13.60
CA GLN A 97 1.72 6.90 -14.86
C GLN A 97 2.42 7.47 -16.10
N THR A 98 3.16 8.57 -15.97
CA THR A 98 3.88 9.20 -17.08
C THR A 98 5.27 9.62 -16.64
N VAL A 99 6.19 9.71 -17.61
CA VAL A 99 7.55 10.24 -17.39
C VAL A 99 7.50 11.71 -17.01
N ASP A 100 6.54 12.48 -17.53
CA ASP A 100 6.37 13.89 -17.19
C ASP A 100 6.01 14.07 -15.71
N HIS A 101 5.10 13.26 -15.16
CA HIS A 101 4.77 13.31 -13.73
C HIS A 101 5.95 12.89 -12.85
N LEU A 102 6.77 11.93 -13.30
CA LEU A 102 8.02 11.59 -12.59
C LEU A 102 8.99 12.77 -12.61
N ARG A 103 9.13 13.47 -13.75
CA ARG A 103 9.99 14.65 -13.88
C ARG A 103 9.51 15.80 -12.98
N ASP A 104 8.21 16.04 -12.94
CA ASP A 104 7.60 17.03 -12.03
C ASP A 104 7.87 16.66 -10.57
N HIS A 105 7.71 15.38 -10.21
CA HIS A 105 8.04 14.90 -8.86
C HIS A 105 9.51 15.12 -8.50
N TYR A 106 10.44 14.86 -9.42
CA TYR A 106 11.85 15.15 -9.17
C TYR A 106 12.12 16.63 -8.95
N ARG A 107 11.53 17.51 -9.78
CA ARG A 107 11.65 18.96 -9.62
C ARG A 107 11.08 19.44 -8.28
N ASP A 108 9.89 18.98 -7.92
CA ASP A 108 9.12 19.54 -6.81
C ASP A 108 9.40 18.84 -5.47
N SER A 109 10.06 17.67 -5.46
CA SER A 109 10.40 16.95 -4.25
C SER A 109 11.53 17.65 -3.48
N PRO A 110 11.28 18.22 -2.29
CA PRO A 110 12.32 18.87 -1.48
C PRO A 110 13.31 17.86 -0.88
N ARG A 111 13.03 16.56 -1.04
CA ARG A 111 13.87 15.46 -0.54
C ARG A 111 14.81 14.91 -1.60
N HIS A 112 14.72 15.40 -2.84
CA HIS A 112 15.55 14.95 -3.94
C HIS A 112 16.67 15.96 -4.23
N PRO A 113 17.89 15.49 -4.59
CA PRO A 113 18.97 16.38 -4.98
C PRO A 113 18.56 17.24 -6.19
N GLN A 114 18.66 18.56 -6.05
CA GLN A 114 18.45 19.47 -7.17
C GLN A 114 19.78 19.93 -7.76
N CYS A 115 19.84 19.98 -9.09
CA CYS A 115 20.88 20.67 -9.82
C CYS A 115 20.97 22.13 -9.36
N ALA A 116 22.07 22.54 -8.74
CA ALA A 116 22.24 23.92 -8.29
C ALA A 116 22.20 24.92 -9.47
N SER A 117 22.71 24.51 -10.64
CA SER A 117 22.80 25.37 -11.84
C SER A 117 21.52 25.38 -12.67
N CYS A 118 20.76 24.30 -12.68
CA CYS A 118 19.64 24.10 -13.60
C CYS A 118 18.28 23.87 -12.90
N LYS A 119 18.26 23.78 -11.57
CA LYS A 119 17.06 23.60 -10.71
C LYS A 119 16.20 22.37 -11.05
N VAL A 120 16.71 21.45 -11.85
CA VAL A 120 16.10 20.15 -12.13
C VAL A 120 16.49 19.18 -11.02
N GLY A 121 15.51 18.49 -10.43
CA GLY A 121 15.79 17.41 -9.48
C GLY A 121 16.22 16.12 -10.19
N PHE A 122 17.16 15.40 -9.58
CA PHE A 122 17.63 14.06 -9.99
C PHE A 122 17.27 13.02 -8.96
#